data_AF-A0AAD7PNH7-F1
#
_entry.id   AF-A0AAD7PNH7-F1
#
_cell.length_a   1.000
_cell.length_b   1.000
_cell.length_c   1.000
_cell.angle_alpha   90.00
_cell.angle_beta   90.00
_cell.angle_gamma   90.00
#
_symmetry.space_group_name_H-M   'P 1'
#
loop_
_entity.id
_entity.type
_entity.pdbx_description
1 polymer ?
#
loop_
_entity_poly.entity_id
_entity_poly.type
_entity_poly.pdbx_seq_one_letter_code
_entity_poly.pdbx_strand_id
1 'polypeptide(L)'
;MFFYLRRVSVRKKEEDPEGNKWARSLKGTKGIKVSMFEKSVLKMKLSDLMKATNNFSKDGIIGLGRTGAIYKAVLDDGTSLMVKRLQESQHSEKEFLSEMDTLGSVKHRNLVPLLGFCVAKKERLLIYKNMPNGSLHDQLHSSDDGGNAMEWPLRLKIAIGAAKGLAWLHHSCNPRIIHRNISSNCILLDADFEPKISDFGLARLMNPIDTHLSTFVNGEFGDLGYVAPEYTRTLVATPKGDVYSFGTVLLELVTGERPTHVAKAPEDFKGNLVEWITQISSNSKLHDTIDKSLLGKGVDGELFQFLKVACTCVLPTPKERPTMFEVYQLLRAIGGRYNFTAEDEILIPSDSGNADNMEELIVAREVK
;
A
#
# COMPACT_ATOMS: atom_id res chain seq x y z
N MET A 1 -25.62 22.54 -35.53
CA MET A 1 -24.21 22.72 -35.10
C MET A 1 -24.25 23.29 -33.69
N PHE A 2 -24.29 22.42 -32.67
CA PHE A 2 -24.36 22.82 -31.27
C PHE A 2 -23.01 22.51 -30.62
N PHE A 3 -22.25 23.55 -30.30
CA PHE A 3 -20.99 23.45 -29.57
C PHE A 3 -21.31 23.35 -28.07
N TYR A 4 -21.20 22.14 -27.50
CA TYR A 4 -21.14 21.98 -26.05
C TYR A 4 -19.69 22.13 -25.59
N LEU A 5 -19.33 23.31 -25.11
CA LEU A 5 -18.10 23.55 -24.36
C LEU A 5 -18.21 22.83 -23.00
N ARG A 6 -17.62 21.64 -22.92
CA ARG A 6 -17.54 20.85 -21.68
C ARG A 6 -16.52 21.50 -20.75
N ARG A 7 -17.00 22.03 -19.62
CA ARG A 7 -16.15 22.45 -18.50
C ARG A 7 -15.37 21.22 -18.01
N VAL A 8 -14.05 21.26 -18.18
CA VAL A 8 -13.13 20.36 -17.49
C VAL A 8 -13.24 20.64 -16.00
N SER A 9 -13.79 19.69 -15.25
CA SER A 9 -13.70 19.72 -13.79
C SER A 9 -12.26 19.40 -13.41
N VAL A 10 -11.46 20.45 -13.25
CA VAL A 10 -10.13 20.37 -12.66
C VAL A 10 -10.35 19.85 -11.24
N ARG A 11 -9.99 18.59 -10.98
CA ARG A 11 -9.83 18.09 -9.60
C ARG A 11 -8.96 19.12 -8.88
N LYS A 12 -9.52 19.77 -7.86
CA LYS A 12 -8.77 20.62 -6.94
C LYS A 12 -7.65 19.76 -6.36
N LYS A 13 -6.43 19.92 -6.87
CA LYS A 13 -5.23 19.47 -6.16
C LYS A 13 -5.28 20.15 -4.80
N GLU A 14 -5.27 19.39 -3.72
CA GLU A 14 -4.98 19.95 -2.41
C GLU A 14 -3.62 20.64 -2.52
N GLU A 15 -3.63 21.97 -2.52
CA GLU A 15 -2.42 22.76 -2.60
C GLU A 15 -1.72 22.67 -1.26
N ASP A 16 -0.48 22.16 -1.25
CA ASP A 16 0.46 22.35 -0.14
C ASP A 16 0.48 23.84 0.26
N PRO A 17 -0.06 24.19 1.45
CA PRO A 17 -0.26 25.57 1.88
C PRO A 17 1.04 26.38 1.98
N GLU A 18 2.20 25.71 2.04
CA GLU A 18 3.49 26.36 2.29
C GLU A 18 4.36 26.54 1.04
N GLY A 19 3.94 26.05 -0.12
CA GLY A 19 4.63 26.32 -1.40
C GLY A 19 6.08 25.80 -1.46
N ASN A 20 6.33 24.57 -1.01
CA ASN A 20 7.67 23.95 -0.98
C ASN A 20 8.77 24.80 -0.30
N LYS A 21 8.42 25.68 0.65
CA LYS A 21 9.37 26.48 1.44
C LYS A 21 10.41 25.61 2.15
N TRP A 22 10.01 24.43 2.60
CA TRP A 22 10.89 23.44 3.23
C TRP A 22 12.11 23.09 2.35
N ALA A 23 11.91 22.85 1.05
CA ALA A 23 12.98 22.48 0.12
C ALA A 23 13.96 23.63 -0.09
N ARG A 24 13.48 24.88 -0.06
CA ARG A 24 14.34 26.08 -0.13
C ARG A 24 15.20 26.19 1.12
N SER A 25 14.69 25.80 2.29
CA SER A 25 15.46 25.79 3.54
C SER A 25 16.66 24.82 3.50
N LEU A 26 16.64 23.83 2.60
CA LEU A 26 17.72 22.86 2.39
C LEU A 26 18.83 23.36 1.43
N LYS A 27 18.62 24.44 0.66
CA LYS A 27 19.58 24.92 -0.36
C LYS A 27 20.94 25.39 0.18
N GLY A 28 21.13 25.47 1.50
CA GLY A 28 22.39 25.83 2.15
C GLY A 28 23.13 24.68 2.83
N THR A 29 22.52 23.49 2.97
CA THR A 29 23.13 22.36 3.68
C THR A 29 24.07 21.57 2.77
N LYS A 30 25.32 22.03 2.65
CA LYS A 30 26.37 21.31 1.91
C LYS A 30 26.86 20.11 2.74
N GLY A 31 27.02 18.96 2.10
CA GLY A 31 27.69 17.79 2.68
C GLY A 31 26.79 16.76 3.38
N ILE A 32 25.47 16.94 3.40
CA ILE A 32 24.54 15.91 3.91
C ILE A 32 24.60 14.70 2.98
N LYS A 33 24.98 13.55 3.54
CA LYS A 33 25.06 12.27 2.86
C LYS A 33 23.68 11.61 2.83
N VAL A 34 23.39 10.93 1.73
CA VAL A 34 22.29 9.97 1.66
C VAL A 34 22.84 8.63 2.12
N SER A 35 22.21 8.03 3.12
CA SER A 35 22.57 6.71 3.64
C SER A 35 21.92 5.65 2.77
N MET A 36 22.73 4.83 2.11
CA MET A 36 22.26 3.74 1.25
C MET A 36 22.40 2.38 1.96
N PHE A 37 21.40 1.51 1.84
CA PHE A 37 21.43 0.18 2.47
C PHE A 37 22.33 -0.81 1.72
N GLU A 38 22.57 -0.58 0.43
CA GLU A 38 23.48 -1.40 -0.38
C GLU A 38 24.79 -0.66 -0.67
N LYS A 39 25.91 -1.30 -0.35
CA LYS A 39 27.27 -0.74 -0.51
C LYS A 39 27.65 -0.42 -1.96
N SER A 40 26.91 -0.95 -2.94
CA SER A 40 27.14 -0.78 -4.38
C SER A 40 26.61 0.54 -4.95
N VAL A 41 25.81 1.29 -4.19
CA VAL A 41 25.24 2.54 -4.69
C VAL A 41 26.23 3.67 -4.51
N LEU A 42 26.48 4.44 -5.58
CA LEU A 42 27.34 5.63 -5.59
C LEU A 42 27.03 6.51 -4.36
N LYS A 43 28.08 7.12 -3.76
CA LYS A 43 27.93 8.04 -2.62
C LYS A 43 27.07 9.24 -3.02
N MET A 44 25.76 9.14 -2.77
CA MET A 44 24.78 10.16 -3.10
C MET A 44 24.69 11.20 -1.98
N LYS A 45 24.47 12.46 -2.35
CA LYS A 45 24.28 13.59 -1.45
C LYS A 45 22.88 14.18 -1.61
N LEU A 46 22.42 14.91 -0.60
CA LEU A 46 21.15 15.64 -0.67
C LEU A 46 21.07 16.58 -1.88
N SER A 47 22.19 17.19 -2.29
CA SER A 47 22.27 18.03 -3.49
C SER A 47 21.86 17.30 -4.76
N ASP A 48 22.16 16.01 -4.84
CA ASP A 48 21.89 15.18 -6.01
C ASP A 48 20.39 14.88 -6.06
N LEU A 49 19.77 14.56 -4.92
CA LEU A 49 18.32 14.42 -4.78
C LEU A 49 17.58 15.73 -5.11
N MET A 50 18.08 16.87 -4.62
CA MET A 50 17.51 18.17 -4.93
C MET A 50 17.58 18.47 -6.43
N LYS A 51 18.70 18.17 -7.10
CA LYS A 51 18.81 18.33 -8.55
C LYS A 51 17.84 17.41 -9.29
N ALA A 52 17.83 16.12 -8.94
CA ALA A 52 17.04 15.09 -9.58
C ALA A 52 15.52 15.29 -9.47
N THR A 53 15.06 16.01 -8.46
CA THR A 53 13.64 16.33 -8.21
C THR A 53 13.26 17.75 -8.65
N ASN A 54 14.15 18.47 -9.35
CA ASN A 54 14.01 19.89 -9.65
C ASN A 54 13.66 20.73 -8.40
N ASN A 55 14.47 20.56 -7.35
CA ASN A 55 14.30 21.11 -6.01
C ASN A 55 12.98 20.73 -5.36
N PHE A 56 12.60 19.45 -5.47
CA PHE A 56 11.31 18.93 -5.03
C PHE A 56 10.14 19.75 -5.59
N SER A 57 10.14 20.01 -6.92
CA SER A 57 9.05 20.75 -7.57
C SER A 57 7.70 20.07 -7.36
N LYS A 58 6.63 20.85 -7.24
CA LYS A 58 5.25 20.33 -7.17
C LYS A 58 4.87 19.53 -8.41
N ASP A 59 5.45 19.87 -9.56
CA ASP A 59 5.24 19.14 -10.83
C ASP A 59 5.83 17.74 -10.81
N GLY A 60 6.80 17.48 -9.92
CA GLY A 60 7.42 16.18 -9.73
C GLY A 60 6.70 15.29 -8.72
N ILE A 61 5.59 15.74 -8.11
CA ILE A 61 4.82 14.95 -7.16
C ILE A 61 4.05 13.87 -7.92
N ILE A 62 4.30 12.62 -7.55
CA ILE A 62 3.64 11.44 -8.12
C ILE A 62 2.68 10.76 -7.13
N GLY A 63 2.71 11.17 -5.86
CA GLY A 63 1.79 10.68 -4.84
C GLY A 63 1.74 11.60 -3.63
N LEU A 64 0.55 11.74 -3.06
CA LEU A 64 0.30 12.43 -1.79
C LEU A 64 -0.51 11.48 -0.91
N GLY A 65 -0.10 11.36 0.34
CA GLY A 65 -0.82 10.55 1.30
C GLY A 65 -0.49 10.91 2.73
N ARG A 66 -1.13 10.19 3.66
CA ARG A 66 -0.98 10.40 5.11
C ARG A 66 0.46 10.31 5.60
N THR A 67 1.28 9.47 4.98
CA THR A 67 2.68 9.28 5.36
C THR A 67 3.63 10.29 4.69
N GLY A 68 3.11 11.17 3.82
CA GLY A 68 3.86 12.25 3.19
C GLY A 68 3.75 12.29 1.66
N ALA A 69 4.62 13.08 1.04
CA ALA A 69 4.62 13.32 -0.41
C ALA A 69 5.71 12.49 -1.10
N ILE A 70 5.40 11.94 -2.28
CA ILE A 70 6.32 11.16 -3.10
C ILE A 70 6.66 11.96 -4.36
N TYR A 71 7.95 12.13 -4.60
CA TYR A 71 8.50 12.82 -5.76
C TYR A 71 9.18 11.84 -6.70
N LYS A 72 8.99 12.02 -8.00
CA LYS A 72 9.84 11.40 -9.01
C LYS A 72 11.19 12.12 -9.03
N ALA A 73 12.27 11.34 -9.00
CA ALA A 73 13.64 11.83 -9.13
C ALA A 73 14.30 11.16 -10.33
N VAL A 74 14.99 11.94 -11.16
CA VAL A 74 15.79 11.42 -12.27
C VAL A 74 17.23 11.89 -12.09
N LEU A 75 18.14 10.95 -11.85
CA LEU A 75 19.57 11.24 -11.70
C LEU A 75 20.20 11.62 -13.06
N ASP A 76 21.41 12.18 -13.02
CA ASP A 76 22.14 12.61 -14.22
C ASP A 76 22.46 11.47 -15.20
N ASP A 77 22.55 10.23 -14.69
CA ASP A 77 22.76 9.01 -15.48
C ASP A 77 21.46 8.44 -16.08
N GLY A 78 20.32 9.10 -15.86
CA GLY A 78 18.99 8.67 -16.30
C GLY A 78 18.28 7.72 -15.34
N THR A 79 18.93 7.28 -14.25
CA THR A 79 18.31 6.41 -13.24
C THR A 79 17.12 7.12 -12.60
N SER A 80 15.94 6.50 -12.67
CA SER A 80 14.73 7.00 -12.03
C SER A 80 14.55 6.41 -10.64
N LEU A 81 14.18 7.25 -9.68
CA LEU A 81 13.93 6.91 -8.28
C LEU A 81 12.63 7.56 -7.80
N MET A 82 12.10 7.06 -6.68
CA MET A 82 11.05 7.76 -5.93
C MET A 82 11.64 8.27 -4.62
N VAL A 83 11.39 9.54 -4.30
CA VAL A 83 11.82 10.15 -3.04
C VAL A 83 10.58 10.51 -2.24
N LYS A 84 10.37 9.81 -1.13
CA LYS A 84 9.29 10.10 -0.20
C LYS A 84 9.77 11.04 0.88
N ARG A 85 9.17 12.22 0.95
CA ARG A 85 9.30 13.13 2.10
C ARG A 85 8.25 12.74 3.12
N LEU A 86 8.68 12.29 4.31
CA LEU A 86 7.76 11.97 5.39
C LEU A 86 7.12 13.25 5.96
N GLN A 87 5.91 13.12 6.51
CA GLN A 87 5.33 14.18 7.33
C GLN A 87 6.20 14.43 8.58
N GLU A 88 6.14 15.63 9.15
CA GLU A 88 6.91 15.97 10.35
C GLU A 88 6.50 15.06 11.50
N SER A 89 7.48 14.34 12.06
CA SER A 89 7.31 13.46 13.20
C SER A 89 8.01 14.02 14.44
N GLN A 90 7.47 13.73 15.62
CA GLN A 90 8.07 13.98 16.94
C GLN A 90 9.18 12.97 17.27
N HIS A 91 9.43 11.97 16.41
CA HIS A 91 10.54 11.04 16.60
C HIS A 91 11.87 11.77 16.60
N SER A 92 12.70 11.44 17.58
CA SER A 92 14.11 11.80 17.60
C SER A 92 14.82 11.18 16.40
N GLU A 93 15.95 11.78 16.01
CA GLU A 93 16.82 11.23 14.97
C GLU A 93 17.25 9.79 15.30
N LYS A 94 17.53 9.49 16.57
CA LYS A 94 17.93 8.15 17.03
C LYS A 94 16.82 7.12 16.80
N GLU A 95 15.57 7.46 17.12
CA GLU A 95 14.42 6.57 16.87
C GLU A 95 14.22 6.34 15.37
N PHE A 96 14.29 7.40 14.57
CA PHE A 96 14.22 7.28 13.11
C PHE A 96 15.31 6.35 12.54
N LEU A 97 16.56 6.49 13.01
CA LEU A 97 17.67 5.65 12.55
C LEU A 97 17.49 4.18 12.94
N SER A 98 17.05 3.90 14.18
CA SER A 98 16.72 2.54 14.63
C SER A 98 15.63 1.89 13.77
N GLU A 99 14.65 2.69 13.38
CA GLU A 99 13.56 2.26 12.51
C GLU A 99 14.04 2.02 11.07
N MET A 100 14.99 2.80 10.58
CA MET A 100 15.66 2.61 9.29
C MET A 100 16.54 1.36 9.26
N ASP A 101 17.24 1.03 10.35
CA ASP A 101 18.00 -0.23 10.44
C ASP A 101 17.07 -1.44 10.32
N THR A 102 15.88 -1.34 10.91
CA THR A 102 14.84 -2.35 10.76
C THR A 102 14.30 -2.38 9.33
N LEU A 103 13.75 -1.27 8.83
CA LEU A 103 13.09 -1.19 7.52
C LEU A 103 14.02 -1.45 6.34
N GLY A 104 15.28 -1.03 6.42
CA GLY A 104 16.28 -1.24 5.38
C GLY A 104 16.73 -2.69 5.23
N SER A 105 16.54 -3.51 6.26
CA SER A 105 16.81 -4.95 6.21
C SER A 105 15.67 -5.74 5.53
N VAL A 106 14.48 -5.16 5.45
CA VAL A 106 13.28 -5.80 4.92
C VAL A 106 13.36 -5.88 3.40
N LYS A 107 13.60 -7.08 2.86
CA LYS A 107 13.69 -7.33 1.42
C LYS A 107 12.82 -8.50 1.01
N HIS A 108 11.91 -8.24 0.07
CA HIS A 108 11.09 -9.27 -0.55
C HIS A 108 10.68 -8.82 -1.96
N ARG A 109 10.54 -9.77 -2.89
CA ARG A 109 10.28 -9.47 -4.31
C ARG A 109 8.98 -8.70 -4.57
N ASN A 110 8.00 -8.79 -3.67
CA ASN A 110 6.72 -8.07 -3.75
C ASN A 110 6.64 -6.87 -2.79
N LEU A 111 7.77 -6.36 -2.31
CA LEU A 111 7.84 -5.10 -1.57
C LEU A 111 8.63 -4.08 -2.37
N VAL A 112 8.27 -2.80 -2.27
CA VAL A 112 9.03 -1.72 -2.93
C VAL A 112 10.41 -1.63 -2.27
N PRO A 113 11.52 -1.79 -3.04
CA PRO A 113 12.85 -1.74 -2.46
C PRO A 113 13.18 -0.35 -1.90
N LEU A 114 13.41 -0.28 -0.58
CA LEU A 114 13.98 0.89 0.09
C LEU A 114 15.49 0.89 -0.13
N LEU A 115 15.98 1.85 -0.91
CA LEU A 115 17.39 1.94 -1.31
C LEU A 115 18.22 2.72 -0.29
N GLY A 116 17.60 3.67 0.41
CA GLY A 116 18.27 4.51 1.38
C GLY A 116 17.37 5.55 2.01
N PHE A 117 17.98 6.41 2.82
CA PHE A 117 17.32 7.54 3.47
C PHE A 117 18.24 8.75 3.58
N CYS A 118 17.66 9.93 3.78
CA CYS A 118 18.38 11.17 4.06
C CYS A 118 17.73 11.91 5.22
N VAL A 119 18.55 12.27 6.20
CA VAL A 119 18.16 13.11 7.34
C VAL A 119 18.73 14.51 7.11
N ALA A 120 17.87 15.52 7.02
CA ALA A 120 18.30 16.89 6.79
C ALA A 120 17.47 17.87 7.63
N LYS A 121 18.07 18.38 8.71
CA LYS A 121 17.35 19.17 9.72
C LYS A 121 16.16 18.36 10.25
N LYS A 122 14.94 18.88 10.14
CA LYS A 122 13.69 18.19 10.50
C LYS A 122 13.16 17.26 9.41
N GLU A 123 13.71 17.35 8.20
CA GLU A 123 13.23 16.57 7.07
C GLU A 123 13.76 15.14 7.14
N ARG A 124 12.88 14.20 6.77
CA ARG A 124 13.18 12.79 6.63
C ARG A 124 12.76 12.35 5.24
N LEU A 125 13.73 11.93 4.44
CA LEU A 125 13.52 11.49 3.07
C LEU A 125 13.85 10.00 2.96
N LEU A 126 12.98 9.25 2.30
CA LEU A 126 13.19 7.84 1.97
C LEU A 126 13.35 7.72 0.46
N ILE A 127 14.32 6.93 0.03
CA ILE A 127 14.67 6.74 -1.37
C ILE A 127 14.29 5.32 -1.76
N TYR A 128 13.39 5.19 -2.73
CA TYR A 128 12.87 3.92 -3.23
C TYR A 128 13.22 3.75 -4.71
N LYS A 129 13.27 2.47 -5.15
CA LYS A 129 13.32 2.13 -6.58
C LYS A 129 12.06 2.66 -7.29
N ASN A 130 12.22 3.18 -8.51
CA ASN A 130 11.10 3.67 -9.30
C ASN A 130 10.12 2.56 -9.73
N MET A 131 8.81 2.88 -9.67
CA MET A 131 7.70 2.02 -10.08
C MET A 131 6.99 2.66 -11.27
N PRO A 132 7.42 2.39 -12.51
CA PRO A 132 7.03 3.17 -13.69
C PRO A 132 5.55 3.04 -14.06
N ASN A 133 4.89 1.93 -13.68
CA ASN A 133 3.47 1.70 -13.97
C ASN A 133 2.55 2.26 -12.87
N GLY A 134 3.10 2.98 -11.88
CA GLY A 134 2.30 3.67 -10.87
C GLY A 134 1.57 2.72 -9.91
N SER A 135 0.43 3.17 -9.38
CA SER A 135 -0.37 2.40 -8.42
C SER A 135 -1.37 1.48 -9.12
N LEU A 136 -1.76 0.40 -8.45
CA LEU A 136 -2.88 -0.45 -8.88
C LEU A 136 -4.17 0.36 -8.98
N HIS A 137 -4.41 1.28 -8.05
CA HIS A 137 -5.58 2.16 -8.08
C HIS A 137 -5.68 2.91 -9.42
N ASP A 138 -4.57 3.52 -9.88
CA ASP A 138 -4.57 4.25 -11.14
C ASP A 138 -4.72 3.30 -12.32
N GLN A 139 -4.08 2.14 -12.31
CA GLN A 139 -4.17 1.17 -13.40
C GLN A 139 -5.56 0.53 -13.53
N LEU A 140 -6.25 0.32 -12.41
CA LEU A 140 -7.58 -0.28 -12.40
C LEU A 140 -8.68 0.73 -12.69
N HIS A 141 -8.48 1.99 -12.26
CA HIS A 141 -9.55 3.00 -12.26
C HIS A 141 -9.25 4.24 -13.11
N SER A 142 -8.22 4.24 -13.96
CA SER A 142 -7.98 5.33 -14.91
C SER A 142 -9.16 5.47 -15.87
N SER A 143 -9.62 6.71 -16.04
CA SER A 143 -10.86 7.09 -16.71
C SER A 143 -10.85 6.75 -18.20
N ASP A 144 -11.91 6.08 -18.68
CA ASP A 144 -12.66 6.19 -19.96
C ASP A 144 -11.96 6.48 -21.32
N ASP A 145 -10.64 6.64 -21.41
CA ASP A 145 -9.93 7.04 -22.64
C ASP A 145 -9.65 5.85 -23.58
N GLY A 146 -10.57 4.89 -23.66
CA GLY A 146 -10.48 3.74 -24.57
C GLY A 146 -9.28 2.81 -24.31
N GLY A 147 -8.63 2.93 -23.15
CA GLY A 147 -7.61 1.99 -22.70
C GLY A 147 -8.24 0.62 -22.45
N ASN A 148 -7.56 -0.45 -22.89
CA ASN A 148 -8.01 -1.81 -22.62
C ASN A 148 -8.09 -2.03 -21.11
N ALA A 149 -9.27 -2.45 -20.63
CA ALA A 149 -9.46 -2.88 -19.26
C ALA A 149 -8.42 -3.95 -18.87
N MET A 150 -7.93 -3.90 -17.63
CA MET A 150 -6.96 -4.88 -17.15
C MET A 150 -7.52 -6.29 -17.27
N GLU A 151 -6.85 -7.15 -18.04
CA GLU A 151 -7.27 -8.54 -18.27
C GLU A 151 -7.09 -9.41 -17.01
N TRP A 152 -7.92 -10.45 -16.90
CA TRP A 152 -7.98 -11.31 -15.72
C TRP A 152 -6.62 -11.89 -15.27
N PRO A 153 -5.76 -12.44 -16.15
CA PRO A 153 -4.48 -13.01 -15.71
C PRO A 153 -3.59 -11.99 -15.00
N LEU A 154 -3.62 -10.72 -15.44
CA LEU A 154 -2.85 -9.66 -14.80
C LEU A 154 -3.42 -9.29 -13.43
N ARG A 155 -4.75 -9.18 -13.31
CA ARG A 155 -5.42 -8.95 -12.01
C ARG A 155 -5.07 -10.04 -11.00
N LEU A 156 -5.11 -11.30 -11.43
CA LEU A 156 -4.77 -12.44 -10.58
C LEU A 156 -3.29 -12.48 -10.21
N LYS A 157 -2.38 -12.19 -11.15
CA LYS A 157 -0.93 -12.05 -10.90
C LYS A 157 -0.66 -11.01 -9.81
N ILE A 158 -1.28 -9.83 -9.93
CA ILE A 158 -1.15 -8.73 -8.96
C ILE A 158 -1.66 -9.16 -7.57
N ALA A 159 -2.83 -9.79 -7.51
CA ALA A 159 -3.40 -10.29 -6.26
C ALA A 159 -2.48 -11.32 -5.57
N ILE A 160 -1.96 -12.30 -6.32
CA ILE A 160 -1.08 -13.34 -5.78
C ILE A 160 0.21 -12.73 -5.25
N GLY A 161 0.87 -11.86 -6.03
CA GLY A 161 2.13 -11.24 -5.61
C GLY A 161 1.96 -10.31 -4.41
N ALA A 162 0.90 -9.50 -4.38
CA ALA A 162 0.59 -8.66 -3.22
C ALA A 162 0.27 -9.50 -1.98
N ALA A 163 -0.55 -10.55 -2.11
CA ALA A 163 -0.84 -11.47 -1.01
C ALA A 163 0.43 -12.13 -0.47
N LYS A 164 1.35 -12.54 -1.36
CA LYS A 164 2.65 -13.10 -0.98
C LYS A 164 3.49 -12.12 -0.18
N GLY A 165 3.61 -10.88 -0.65
CA GLY A 165 4.34 -9.83 0.07
C GLY A 165 3.78 -9.54 1.46
N LEU A 166 2.45 -9.44 1.58
CA LEU A 166 1.80 -9.17 2.85
C LEU A 166 1.86 -10.38 3.80
N ALA A 167 1.73 -11.61 3.28
CA ALA A 167 1.93 -12.83 4.05
C ALA A 167 3.35 -12.90 4.62
N TRP A 168 4.36 -12.57 3.82
CA TRP A 168 5.75 -12.54 4.29
C TRP A 168 5.95 -11.51 5.43
N LEU A 169 5.38 -10.31 5.33
CA LEU A 169 5.40 -9.31 6.41
C LEU A 169 4.75 -9.83 7.71
N HIS A 170 3.66 -10.59 7.61
CA HIS A 170 2.90 -11.10 8.75
C HIS A 170 3.51 -12.34 9.39
N HIS A 171 4.10 -13.23 8.59
CA HIS A 171 4.43 -14.59 9.01
C HIS A 171 5.94 -14.89 9.00
N SER A 172 6.74 -14.15 8.24
CA SER A 172 8.18 -14.41 8.08
C SER A 172 9.07 -13.34 8.71
N CYS A 173 8.58 -12.10 8.88
CA CYS A 173 9.32 -11.06 9.59
C CYS A 173 9.27 -11.26 11.10
N ASN A 174 10.43 -11.08 11.76
CA ASN A 174 10.54 -11.01 13.21
C ASN A 174 11.28 -9.73 13.63
N PRO A 175 10.63 -8.77 14.32
CA PRO A 175 9.24 -8.80 14.73
C PRO A 175 8.27 -8.72 13.54
N ARG A 176 7.05 -9.24 13.72
CA ARG A 176 5.97 -9.18 12.73
C ARG A 176 5.73 -7.73 12.29
N ILE A 177 5.57 -7.51 10.99
CA ILE A 177 5.25 -6.18 10.43
C ILE A 177 3.78 -6.15 10.04
N ILE A 178 3.02 -5.23 10.65
CA ILE A 178 1.63 -4.91 10.26
C ILE A 178 1.68 -3.64 9.41
N HIS A 179 1.07 -3.67 8.24
CA HIS A 179 1.08 -2.57 7.29
C HIS A 179 0.19 -1.41 7.73
N ARG A 180 -1.02 -1.69 8.24
CA ARG A 180 -2.01 -0.76 8.82
C ARG A 180 -2.75 0.16 7.84
N ASN A 181 -2.25 0.30 6.62
CA ASN A 181 -2.83 1.15 5.59
C ASN A 181 -2.81 0.49 4.20
N ILE A 182 -3.20 -0.79 4.10
CA ILE A 182 -3.25 -1.45 2.79
C ILE A 182 -4.40 -0.84 1.96
N SER A 183 -4.11 -0.47 0.73
CA SER A 183 -5.10 -0.08 -0.29
C SER A 183 -4.52 -0.31 -1.69
N SER A 184 -5.34 -0.15 -2.74
CA SER A 184 -4.85 -0.24 -4.12
C SER A 184 -3.85 0.88 -4.47
N ASN A 185 -3.82 1.99 -3.70
CA ASN A 185 -2.78 3.03 -3.83
C ASN A 185 -1.40 2.58 -3.31
N CYS A 186 -1.38 1.65 -2.34
CA CYS A 186 -0.14 1.14 -1.74
C CYS A 186 0.46 -0.06 -2.50
N ILE A 187 -0.21 -0.56 -3.54
CA ILE A 187 0.32 -1.60 -4.41
C ILE A 187 0.82 -0.93 -5.68
N LEU A 188 2.12 -0.76 -5.80
CA LEU A 188 2.77 -0.19 -6.96
C LEU A 188 3.18 -1.27 -7.96
N LEU A 189 3.26 -0.92 -9.23
CA LEU A 189 3.63 -1.84 -10.30
C LEU A 189 4.99 -1.45 -10.89
N ASP A 190 5.90 -2.42 -10.94
CA ASP A 190 7.16 -2.23 -11.64
C ASP A 190 7.00 -2.34 -13.17
N ALA A 191 8.10 -2.28 -13.93
CA ALA A 191 8.08 -2.29 -15.39
C ALA A 191 7.39 -3.53 -16.00
N ASP A 192 7.43 -4.67 -15.30
CA ASP A 192 6.87 -5.95 -15.75
C ASP A 192 5.48 -6.21 -15.15
N PHE A 193 4.87 -5.16 -14.60
CA PHE A 193 3.62 -5.19 -13.84
C PHE A 193 3.67 -6.19 -12.67
N GLU A 194 4.84 -6.39 -12.06
CA GLU A 194 4.93 -7.13 -10.80
C GLU A 194 4.47 -6.23 -9.64
N PRO A 195 3.58 -6.72 -8.76
CA PRO A 195 3.10 -5.94 -7.63
C PRO A 195 4.17 -5.79 -6.56
N LYS A 196 4.30 -4.55 -6.05
CA LYS A 196 5.20 -4.17 -4.95
C LYS A 196 4.41 -3.38 -3.91
N ILE A 197 4.32 -3.88 -2.69
CA ILE A 197 3.71 -3.15 -1.57
C ILE A 197 4.67 -2.04 -1.12
N SER A 198 4.20 -0.79 -1.16
CA SER A 198 4.90 0.39 -0.62
C SER A 198 4.52 0.63 0.83
N ASP A 199 5.16 1.59 1.50
CA ASP A 199 4.70 2.16 2.79
C ASP A 199 4.59 1.21 4.00
N PHE A 200 5.02 -0.05 3.86
CA PHE A 200 5.05 -0.99 4.97
C PHE A 200 5.93 -0.48 6.12
N GLY A 201 5.40 -0.56 7.34
CA GLY A 201 6.09 -0.16 8.56
C GLY A 201 6.33 1.34 8.74
N LEU A 202 5.97 2.20 7.77
CA LEU A 202 6.05 3.65 7.93
C LEU A 202 5.12 4.18 9.02
N ALA A 203 4.05 3.46 9.32
CA ALA A 203 3.19 3.80 10.45
C ALA A 203 4.00 3.86 11.77
N ARG A 204 5.06 3.09 11.96
CA ARG A 204 5.88 3.16 13.20
C ARG A 204 6.73 4.45 13.30
N LEU A 205 6.94 5.13 12.17
CA LEU A 205 7.66 6.40 12.06
C LEU A 205 6.73 7.62 12.22
N MET A 206 5.44 7.39 12.45
CA MET A 206 4.46 8.43 12.72
C MET A 206 4.26 8.57 14.23
N ASN A 207 3.80 9.72 14.70
CA ASN A 207 3.75 9.98 16.14
C ASN A 207 3.00 8.87 16.90
N PRO A 208 3.39 8.55 18.15
CA PRO A 208 2.63 7.64 19.03
C PRO A 208 1.15 8.06 19.18
N ILE A 209 0.94 9.37 19.14
CA ILE A 209 -0.36 10.00 19.07
C ILE A 209 -1.12 9.57 17.79
N ASP A 210 -0.43 9.45 16.67
CA ASP A 210 -0.96 8.99 15.38
C ASP A 210 -0.97 7.45 15.24
N THR A 211 -0.46 6.68 16.22
CA THR A 211 -0.17 5.25 16.02
C THR A 211 -0.60 4.30 17.13
N HIS A 212 -0.79 4.75 18.37
CA HIS A 212 -1.22 3.85 19.47
C HIS A 212 -2.08 4.46 20.59
N LEU A 213 -2.23 5.78 20.75
CA LEU A 213 -3.16 6.31 21.79
C LEU A 213 -3.93 7.61 21.44
N SER A 214 -3.86 8.14 20.22
CA SER A 214 -4.72 9.30 19.85
C SER A 214 -5.00 9.45 18.36
N THR A 215 -5.37 8.36 17.70
CA THR A 215 -5.90 8.37 16.32
C THR A 215 -7.39 8.71 16.25
N PHE A 216 -7.94 9.29 17.32
CA PHE A 216 -9.30 9.83 17.35
C PHE A 216 -9.39 11.32 16.98
N VAL A 217 -8.29 11.96 16.61
CA VAL A 217 -8.37 13.31 16.04
C VAL A 217 -8.80 13.17 14.57
N ASN A 218 -10.12 13.17 14.35
CA ASN A 218 -10.87 13.19 13.07
C ASN A 218 -11.42 11.86 12.51
N GLY A 219 -11.24 10.70 13.18
CA GLY A 219 -12.01 9.48 12.85
C GLY A 219 -11.53 8.63 11.68
N GLU A 220 -10.25 8.68 11.29
CA GLU A 220 -9.75 7.98 10.09
C GLU A 220 -8.56 7.04 10.40
N PHE A 221 -8.85 5.74 10.60
CA PHE A 221 -7.86 4.67 10.41
C PHE A 221 -7.84 4.31 8.93
N GLY A 222 -6.67 4.13 8.31
CA GLY A 222 -6.59 3.64 6.93
C GLY A 222 -7.10 4.61 5.85
N ASP A 223 -7.04 4.17 4.59
CA ASP A 223 -7.65 4.84 3.45
C ASP A 223 -9.18 4.58 3.45
N LEU A 224 -9.99 5.54 3.02
CA LEU A 224 -11.45 5.44 3.09
C LEU A 224 -11.94 4.21 2.30
N GLY A 225 -12.80 3.40 2.93
CA GLY A 225 -13.32 2.15 2.35
C GLY A 225 -12.48 0.89 2.62
N TYR A 226 -11.28 1.02 3.20
CA TYR A 226 -10.40 -0.13 3.53
C TYR A 226 -10.34 -0.45 5.03
N VAL A 227 -11.03 0.34 5.86
CA VAL A 227 -10.93 0.30 7.32
C VAL A 227 -11.71 -0.88 7.89
N ALA A 228 -11.02 -1.75 8.63
CA ALA A 228 -11.68 -2.87 9.29
C ALA A 228 -12.68 -2.36 10.36
N PRO A 229 -13.91 -2.91 10.41
CA PRO A 229 -14.97 -2.37 11.26
C PRO A 229 -14.61 -2.37 12.76
N GLU A 230 -13.81 -3.32 13.22
CA GLU A 230 -13.39 -3.42 14.62
C GLU A 230 -12.40 -2.34 15.06
N TYR A 231 -11.75 -1.62 14.13
CA TYR A 231 -10.81 -0.56 14.47
C TYR A 231 -11.50 0.62 15.15
N THR A 232 -12.77 0.89 14.79
CA THR A 232 -13.59 1.92 15.44
C THR A 232 -13.78 1.70 16.94
N ARG A 233 -13.76 0.43 17.38
CA ARG A 233 -13.97 0.04 18.79
C ARG A 233 -12.66 -0.19 19.53
N THR A 234 -11.70 -0.86 18.88
CA THR A 234 -10.49 -1.36 19.54
C THR A 234 -9.33 -0.38 19.49
N LEU A 235 -9.27 0.46 18.45
CA LEU A 235 -8.15 1.35 18.15
C LEU A 235 -6.78 0.67 18.01
N VAL A 236 -6.77 -0.66 17.85
CA VAL A 236 -5.56 -1.47 17.76
C VAL A 236 -5.45 -2.06 16.36
N ALA A 237 -4.36 -1.75 15.67
CA ALA A 237 -4.06 -2.36 14.39
C ALA A 237 -3.63 -3.82 14.58
N THR A 238 -4.19 -4.72 13.77
CA THR A 238 -3.95 -6.17 13.83
C THR A 238 -3.68 -6.74 12.44
N PRO A 239 -3.03 -7.91 12.34
CA PRO A 239 -2.90 -8.62 11.05
C PRO A 239 -4.25 -8.89 10.38
N LYS A 240 -5.32 -9.10 11.16
CA LYS A 240 -6.66 -9.31 10.62
C LYS A 240 -7.31 -8.06 10.05
N GLY A 241 -6.88 -6.87 10.46
CA GLY A 241 -7.32 -5.64 9.79
C GLY A 241 -6.58 -5.43 8.46
N ASP A 242 -5.30 -5.77 8.36
CA ASP A 242 -4.59 -5.83 7.07
C ASP A 242 -5.26 -6.82 6.10
N VAL A 243 -5.72 -7.98 6.60
CA VAL A 243 -6.50 -8.95 5.80
C VAL A 243 -7.80 -8.32 5.28
N TYR A 244 -8.53 -7.57 6.11
CA TYR A 244 -9.75 -6.88 5.69
C TYR A 244 -9.46 -5.86 4.59
N SER A 245 -8.48 -4.99 4.81
CA SER A 245 -8.08 -3.97 3.83
C SER A 245 -7.62 -4.61 2.51
N PHE A 246 -6.87 -5.70 2.57
CA PHE A 246 -6.49 -6.47 1.37
C PHE A 246 -7.70 -7.14 0.71
N GLY A 247 -8.66 -7.63 1.48
CA GLY A 247 -9.94 -8.13 0.98
C GLY A 247 -10.69 -7.11 0.14
N THR A 248 -10.71 -5.84 0.56
CA THR A 248 -11.26 -4.73 -0.25
C THR A 248 -10.51 -4.57 -1.58
N VAL A 249 -9.17 -4.67 -1.60
CA VAL A 249 -8.39 -4.65 -2.84
C VAL A 249 -8.78 -5.81 -3.78
N LEU A 250 -9.00 -7.01 -3.23
CA LEU A 250 -9.47 -8.14 -4.02
C LEU A 250 -10.88 -7.86 -4.60
N LEU A 251 -11.77 -7.24 -3.83
CA LEU A 251 -13.08 -6.82 -4.34
C LEU A 251 -12.94 -5.81 -5.49
N GLU A 252 -12.07 -4.81 -5.38
CA GLU A 252 -11.79 -3.88 -6.49
C GLU A 252 -11.35 -4.66 -7.75
N LEU A 253 -10.36 -5.56 -7.61
CA LEU A 253 -9.81 -6.33 -8.73
C LEU A 253 -10.88 -7.16 -9.46
N VAL A 254 -11.80 -7.81 -8.74
CA VAL A 254 -12.81 -8.68 -9.37
C VAL A 254 -14.05 -7.93 -9.86
N THR A 255 -14.40 -6.80 -9.25
CA THR A 255 -15.62 -6.04 -9.57
C THR A 255 -15.37 -4.88 -10.55
N GLY A 256 -14.16 -4.33 -10.55
CA GLY A 256 -13.82 -3.07 -11.20
C GLY A 256 -14.34 -1.83 -10.47
N GLU A 257 -14.94 -1.99 -9.29
CA GLU A 257 -15.57 -0.91 -8.53
C GLU A 257 -14.59 -0.22 -7.58
N ARG A 258 -14.86 1.05 -7.24
CA ARG A 258 -14.04 1.77 -6.27
C ARG A 258 -14.50 1.48 -4.84
N PRO A 259 -13.60 1.51 -3.84
CA PRO A 259 -13.94 1.23 -2.44
C PRO A 259 -15.01 2.15 -1.86
N THR A 260 -14.98 3.44 -2.22
CA THR A 260 -15.87 4.48 -1.67
C THR A 260 -17.01 4.85 -2.61
N HIS A 261 -17.02 4.33 -3.84
CA HIS A 261 -18.05 4.63 -4.82
C HIS A 261 -18.27 3.45 -5.75
N VAL A 262 -19.45 2.85 -5.66
CA VAL A 262 -19.84 1.70 -6.47
C VAL A 262 -20.77 2.18 -7.58
N ALA A 263 -20.31 2.16 -8.82
CA ALA A 263 -21.07 2.58 -10.00
C ALA A 263 -22.25 1.64 -10.32
N LYS A 264 -22.11 0.34 -10.01
CA LYS A 264 -23.20 -0.65 -10.15
C LYS A 264 -24.25 -0.60 -9.04
N ALA A 265 -24.04 0.18 -7.97
CA ALA A 265 -25.01 0.27 -6.89
C ALA A 265 -26.21 1.16 -7.26
N PRO A 266 -27.39 0.94 -6.66
CA PRO A 266 -28.51 1.88 -6.77
C PRO A 266 -28.13 3.32 -6.38
N GLU A 267 -28.72 4.34 -7.00
CA GLU A 267 -28.35 5.75 -6.77
C GLU A 267 -28.52 6.22 -5.31
N ASP A 268 -29.45 5.60 -4.58
CA ASP A 268 -29.74 5.84 -3.18
C ASP A 268 -28.78 5.10 -2.23
N PHE A 269 -27.97 4.16 -2.73
CA PHE A 269 -26.94 3.50 -1.94
C PHE A 269 -25.83 4.50 -1.56
N LYS A 270 -25.57 4.61 -0.26
CA LYS A 270 -24.54 5.51 0.32
C LYS A 270 -23.41 4.76 1.04
N GLY A 271 -23.38 3.44 0.91
CA GLY A 271 -22.35 2.62 1.54
C GLY A 271 -21.08 2.51 0.72
N ASN A 272 -20.11 1.78 1.28
CA ASN A 272 -18.87 1.41 0.61
C ASN A 272 -18.98 0.08 -0.16
N LEU A 273 -17.92 -0.30 -0.87
CA LEU A 273 -17.86 -1.52 -1.68
C LEU A 273 -18.15 -2.79 -0.86
N VAL A 274 -17.61 -2.91 0.36
CA VAL A 274 -17.83 -4.08 1.22
C VAL A 274 -19.29 -4.19 1.65
N GLU A 275 -19.91 -3.07 2.01
CA GLU A 275 -21.33 -3.01 2.37
C GLU A 275 -22.23 -3.40 1.19
N TRP A 276 -21.89 -2.94 -0.02
CA TRP A 276 -22.62 -3.30 -1.24
C TRP A 276 -22.53 -4.80 -1.54
N ILE A 277 -21.33 -5.37 -1.47
CA ILE A 277 -21.10 -6.81 -1.66
C ILE A 277 -21.86 -7.63 -0.62
N THR A 278 -21.88 -7.20 0.63
CA THR A 278 -22.61 -7.87 1.72
C THR A 278 -24.13 -7.87 1.45
N GLN A 279 -24.68 -6.75 0.99
CA GLN A 279 -26.09 -6.64 0.62
C GLN A 279 -26.45 -7.56 -0.56
N ILE A 280 -25.61 -7.62 -1.60
CA ILE A 280 -25.86 -8.47 -2.77
C ILE A 280 -25.68 -9.95 -2.46
N SER A 281 -24.69 -10.30 -1.65
CA SER A 281 -24.44 -11.69 -1.24
C SER A 281 -25.66 -12.29 -0.56
N SER A 282 -26.39 -11.49 0.23
CA SER A 282 -27.62 -11.90 0.91
C SER A 282 -28.78 -12.19 -0.06
N ASN A 283 -28.72 -11.66 -1.28
CA ASN A 283 -29.74 -11.80 -2.32
C ASN A 283 -29.40 -12.88 -3.37
N SER A 284 -28.37 -13.71 -3.14
CA SER A 284 -27.90 -14.75 -4.09
C SER A 284 -27.50 -14.25 -5.48
N LYS A 285 -27.13 -12.96 -5.59
CA LYS A 285 -26.74 -12.29 -6.85
C LYS A 285 -25.25 -11.92 -6.92
N LEU A 286 -24.43 -12.58 -6.10
CA LEU A 286 -23.01 -12.24 -5.95
C LEU A 286 -22.24 -12.30 -7.30
N HIS A 287 -22.65 -13.18 -8.21
CA HIS A 287 -22.07 -13.30 -9.55
C HIS A 287 -22.24 -12.03 -10.40
N ASP A 288 -23.29 -11.24 -10.17
CA ASP A 288 -23.60 -10.03 -10.94
C ASP A 288 -22.66 -8.85 -10.60
N THR A 289 -21.89 -8.98 -9.52
CA THR A 289 -20.94 -7.96 -9.05
C THR A 289 -19.66 -7.95 -9.86
N ILE A 290 -19.32 -9.07 -10.51
CA ILE A 290 -18.10 -9.28 -11.27
C ILE A 290 -18.02 -8.26 -12.42
N ASP A 291 -16.81 -7.80 -12.72
CA ASP A 291 -16.54 -6.96 -13.87
C ASP A 291 -16.95 -7.66 -15.17
N LYS A 292 -17.89 -7.05 -15.90
CA LYS A 292 -18.44 -7.62 -17.14
C LYS A 292 -17.37 -7.83 -18.22
N SER A 293 -16.28 -7.06 -18.19
CA SER A 293 -15.16 -7.20 -19.13
C SER A 293 -14.37 -8.51 -18.93
N LEU A 294 -14.56 -9.20 -17.80
CA LEU A 294 -13.88 -10.46 -17.48
C LEU A 294 -14.71 -11.70 -17.82
N LEU A 295 -16.04 -11.55 -17.97
CA LEU A 295 -16.98 -12.67 -18.15
C LEU A 295 -16.93 -13.27 -19.56
N GLY A 296 -17.25 -14.56 -19.69
CA GLY A 296 -17.36 -15.24 -20.98
C GLY A 296 -16.02 -15.54 -21.65
N LYS A 297 -14.91 -15.41 -20.90
CA LYS A 297 -13.53 -15.64 -21.36
C LYS A 297 -12.95 -16.98 -20.86
N GLY A 298 -13.80 -17.90 -20.40
CA GLY A 298 -13.38 -19.21 -19.88
C GLY A 298 -12.65 -19.15 -18.52
N VAL A 299 -12.97 -18.14 -17.72
CA VAL A 299 -12.36 -17.87 -16.39
C VAL A 299 -13.41 -17.72 -15.29
N ASP A 300 -14.68 -17.90 -15.60
CA ASP A 300 -15.82 -17.59 -14.71
C ASP A 300 -15.73 -18.36 -13.38
N GLY A 301 -15.25 -19.61 -13.41
CA GLY A 301 -14.98 -20.39 -12.19
C GLY A 301 -13.87 -19.80 -11.32
N GLU A 302 -12.80 -19.27 -11.93
CA GLU A 302 -11.70 -18.61 -11.22
C GLU A 302 -12.16 -17.30 -10.60
N LEU A 303 -12.91 -16.50 -11.36
CA LEU A 303 -13.50 -15.24 -10.89
C LEU A 303 -14.40 -15.48 -9.66
N PHE A 304 -15.24 -16.51 -9.71
CA PHE A 304 -16.13 -16.83 -8.61
C PHE A 304 -15.40 -17.35 -7.36
N GLN A 305 -14.37 -18.18 -7.53
CA GLN A 305 -13.53 -18.61 -6.41
C GLN A 305 -12.77 -17.43 -5.80
N PHE A 306 -12.23 -16.54 -6.63
CA PHE A 306 -11.53 -15.34 -6.19
C PHE A 306 -12.44 -14.40 -5.40
N LEU A 307 -13.66 -14.17 -5.89
CA LEU A 307 -14.67 -13.36 -5.20
C LEU A 307 -15.02 -13.96 -3.82
N LYS A 308 -15.11 -15.29 -3.69
CA LYS A 308 -15.33 -15.94 -2.38
C LYS A 308 -14.18 -15.70 -1.41
N VAL A 309 -12.93 -15.78 -1.88
CA VAL A 309 -11.75 -15.46 -1.06
C VAL A 309 -11.83 -14.01 -0.57
N ALA A 310 -12.12 -13.07 -1.49
CA ALA A 310 -12.28 -11.65 -1.16
C ALA A 310 -13.38 -11.44 -0.09
N CYS A 311 -14.55 -12.07 -0.25
CA CYS A 311 -15.65 -12.01 0.72
C CYS A 311 -15.26 -12.55 2.11
N THR A 312 -14.44 -13.60 2.17
CA THR A 312 -14.00 -14.16 3.46
C THR A 312 -12.98 -13.25 4.15
N CYS A 313 -12.14 -12.54 3.38
CA CYS A 313 -11.22 -11.54 3.92
C CYS A 313 -11.93 -10.35 4.59
N VAL A 314 -13.11 -9.95 4.09
CA VAL A 314 -13.84 -8.77 4.57
C VAL A 314 -14.94 -9.07 5.59
N LEU A 315 -14.96 -10.28 6.17
CA LEU A 315 -15.95 -10.63 7.18
C LEU A 315 -15.92 -9.68 8.39
N PRO A 316 -17.07 -9.31 9.00
CA PRO A 316 -17.09 -8.40 10.13
C PRO A 316 -16.30 -8.93 11.34
N THR A 317 -16.35 -10.23 11.59
CA THR A 317 -15.68 -10.89 12.71
C THR A 317 -14.21 -11.18 12.36
N PRO A 318 -13.22 -10.55 13.05
CA PRO A 318 -11.80 -10.71 12.69
C PRO A 318 -11.27 -12.14 12.82
N LYS A 319 -11.84 -12.93 13.74
CA LYS A 319 -11.45 -14.33 13.97
C LYS A 319 -11.80 -15.24 12.79
N GLU A 320 -12.84 -14.91 12.03
CA GLU A 320 -13.34 -15.71 10.89
C GLU A 320 -12.60 -15.40 9.59
N ARG A 321 -11.92 -14.25 9.51
CA ARG A 321 -11.08 -13.92 8.35
C ARG A 321 -9.91 -14.90 8.24
N PRO A 322 -9.46 -15.30 7.05
CA PRO A 322 -8.24 -16.08 6.89
C PRO A 322 -7.00 -15.28 7.35
N THR A 323 -5.88 -15.97 7.51
CA THR A 323 -4.55 -15.38 7.57
C THR A 323 -4.08 -14.97 6.17
N MET A 324 -3.13 -14.05 6.07
CA MET A 324 -2.59 -13.67 4.75
C MET A 324 -1.85 -14.83 4.06
N PHE A 325 -1.27 -15.76 4.83
CA PHE A 325 -0.74 -16.99 4.27
C PHE A 325 -1.83 -17.85 3.60
N GLU A 326 -2.96 -18.09 4.27
CA GLU A 326 -4.09 -18.82 3.68
C GLU A 326 -4.65 -18.11 2.44
N VAL A 327 -4.78 -16.77 2.48
CA VAL A 327 -5.20 -15.96 1.32
C VAL A 327 -4.24 -16.18 0.15
N TYR A 328 -2.93 -16.09 0.38
CA TYR A 328 -1.93 -16.34 -0.66
C TYR A 328 -2.06 -17.75 -1.26
N GLN A 329 -2.22 -18.79 -0.42
CA GLN A 329 -2.35 -20.17 -0.89
C GLN A 329 -3.63 -20.38 -1.72
N LEU A 330 -4.76 -19.80 -1.29
CA LEU A 330 -6.03 -19.86 -2.02
C LEU A 330 -5.92 -19.15 -3.39
N LEU A 331 -5.35 -17.95 -3.42
CA LEU A 331 -5.15 -17.20 -4.67
C LEU A 331 -4.18 -17.92 -5.61
N ARG A 332 -3.10 -18.50 -5.08
CA ARG A 332 -2.15 -19.30 -5.86
C ARG A 332 -2.82 -20.53 -6.48
N ALA A 333 -3.71 -21.21 -5.73
CA ALA A 333 -4.45 -22.36 -6.25
C ALA A 333 -5.38 -21.96 -7.41
N ILE A 334 -6.06 -20.82 -7.32
CA ILE A 334 -6.87 -20.26 -8.43
C ILE A 334 -5.97 -19.97 -9.65
N GLY A 335 -4.76 -19.48 -9.42
CA GLY A 335 -3.78 -19.16 -10.47
C GLY A 335 -3.03 -20.35 -11.07
N GLY A 336 -3.36 -21.59 -10.69
CA GLY A 336 -2.56 -22.78 -11.00
C GLY A 336 -2.26 -22.99 -12.50
N ARG A 337 -3.14 -22.51 -13.40
CA ARG A 337 -2.95 -22.66 -14.85
C ARG A 337 -2.01 -21.63 -15.49
N TYR A 338 -1.66 -20.55 -14.79
CA TYR A 338 -0.93 -19.41 -15.37
C TYR A 338 0.58 -19.46 -15.16
N ASN A 339 1.12 -20.51 -14.52
CA ASN A 339 2.55 -20.69 -14.26
C ASN A 339 3.25 -19.40 -13.74
N PHE A 340 2.57 -18.62 -12.89
CA PHE A 340 3.20 -17.47 -12.25
C PHE A 340 4.42 -17.95 -11.45
N THR A 341 5.56 -17.26 -11.59
CA THR A 341 6.84 -17.70 -10.99
C THR A 341 6.68 -17.93 -9.49
N ALA A 342 6.95 -19.15 -9.04
CA ALA A 342 6.82 -19.57 -7.64
C ALA A 342 8.11 -19.43 -6.83
N GLU A 343 9.14 -18.76 -7.35
CA GLU A 343 10.42 -18.59 -6.65
C GLU A 343 10.22 -17.88 -5.31
N ASP A 344 10.89 -18.38 -4.27
CA ASP A 344 10.77 -17.99 -2.85
C ASP A 344 9.44 -18.38 -2.19
N GLU A 345 9.08 -19.67 -2.14
CA GLU A 345 7.93 -20.11 -1.34
C GLU A 345 8.12 -19.74 0.15
N ILE A 346 7.06 -19.28 0.79
CA ILE A 346 7.07 -18.94 2.22
C ILE A 346 7.17 -20.25 3.00
N LEU A 347 8.36 -20.58 3.49
CA LEU A 347 8.61 -21.69 4.41
C LEU A 347 8.16 -21.27 5.82
N ILE A 348 7.16 -21.94 6.37
CA ILE A 348 6.75 -21.78 7.77
C ILE A 348 7.49 -22.85 8.59
N PRO A 349 8.13 -22.51 9.73
CA PRO A 349 8.58 -23.51 10.68
C PRO A 349 7.37 -24.31 11.17
N SER A 350 7.38 -25.64 11.02
CA SER A 350 6.32 -26.52 11.51
C SER A 350 6.07 -26.25 12.99
N ASP A 351 4.83 -25.92 13.34
CA ASP A 351 4.36 -25.69 14.70
C ASP A 351 4.42 -27.01 15.49
N SER A 352 5.58 -27.31 16.10
CA SER A 352 5.68 -28.34 17.13
C SER A 352 5.15 -27.71 18.41
N GLY A 353 3.88 -28.01 18.71
CA GLY A 353 3.11 -27.38 19.77
C GLY A 353 3.86 -27.22 21.10
N ASN A 354 3.88 -25.97 21.56
CA ASN A 354 3.76 -25.62 22.97
C ASN A 354 3.21 -24.19 23.04
N ALA A 355 1.89 -24.10 23.10
CA ALA A 355 1.19 -22.88 23.48
C ALA A 355 1.34 -22.71 24.99
N ASP A 356 2.42 -22.06 25.42
CA ASP A 356 2.45 -21.15 26.57
C ASP A 356 3.81 -20.45 26.66
N ASN A 357 3.78 -19.15 26.97
CA ASN A 357 4.88 -18.19 27.05
C ASN A 357 5.36 -17.54 25.73
N MET A 358 4.52 -16.66 25.17
CA MET A 358 5.06 -15.41 24.60
C MET A 358 5.33 -14.46 25.78
N GLU A 359 6.57 -14.38 26.23
CA GLU A 359 7.00 -13.26 27.06
C GLU A 359 6.94 -11.98 26.22
N GLU A 360 5.99 -11.12 26.52
CA GLU A 360 6.04 -9.71 26.14
C GLU A 360 7.30 -9.11 26.77
N LEU A 361 8.28 -8.80 25.93
CA LEU A 361 9.47 -8.05 26.35
C LEU A 361 9.06 -6.59 26.58
N ILE A 362 8.49 -6.33 27.76
CA ILE A 362 8.34 -4.99 28.32
C ILE A 362 9.76 -4.48 28.54
N VAL A 363 10.25 -3.62 27.64
CA VAL A 363 11.50 -2.90 27.86
C VAL A 363 11.27 -1.92 29.02
N ALA A 364 11.73 -2.33 30.20
CA ALA A 364 11.73 -1.52 31.40
C ALA A 364 12.49 -0.21 31.16
N ARG A 365 11.90 0.90 31.62
CA ARG A 365 12.61 2.17 31.82
C ARG A 365 13.55 2.00 33.01
N GLU A 366 14.85 2.03 32.78
CA GLU A 366 15.78 2.33 33.86
C GLU A 366 15.87 3.84 34.04
N VAL A 367 15.38 4.28 35.20
CA VAL A 367 15.72 5.56 35.80
C VAL A 367 17.09 5.41 36.45
N LYS A 368 18.03 6.28 36.07
CA LYS A 368 18.96 6.91 37.00
C LYS A 368 19.48 8.22 36.41
#